data_AF-T1JG83-F1
#
_entry.id   AF-T1JG83-F1
#
_cell.length_a   1.000
_cell.length_b   1.000
_cell.length_c   1.000
_cell.angle_alpha   90.00
_cell.angle_beta   90.00
_cell.angle_gamma   90.00
#
_symmetry.space_group_name_H-M   'P 1'
#
loop_
_entity.id
_entity.type
_entity.pdbx_description
1 polymer ?
#
loop_
_entity_poly.entity_id
_entity_poly.type
_entity_poly.pdbx_seq_one_letter_code
_entity_poly.pdbx_strand_id
1 'polypeptide(L)'
;MIMNMLKGLRMSICIFILASLAFQGIAADDAVCSPWLGYCQVSDHCCRYLICSSYTAKCVPKSYGILDPADKRPIGPGPWFWKKE
;
A
#
# COMPACT_ATOMS: atom_id res chain seq x y z
N MET A 1 24.27 38.75 -9.61
CA MET A 1 24.22 37.95 -8.35
C MET A 1 22.86 37.31 -8.05
N ILE A 2 21.72 37.97 -8.35
CA ILE A 2 20.35 37.45 -8.09
C ILE A 2 20.01 36.12 -8.81
N MET A 3 20.53 35.89 -10.02
CA MET A 3 20.24 34.68 -10.81
C MET A 3 20.82 33.37 -10.23
N ASN A 4 21.81 33.45 -9.33
CA ASN A 4 22.39 32.27 -8.68
C ASN A 4 21.61 31.83 -7.44
N MET A 5 20.90 32.75 -6.78
CA MET A 5 20.03 32.43 -5.63
C MET A 5 18.73 31.75 -6.07
N LEU A 6 18.20 32.08 -7.25
CA LEU A 6 17.00 31.43 -7.82
C LEU A 6 17.25 29.96 -8.25
N LYS A 7 18.49 29.65 -8.69
CA LYS A 7 18.91 28.29 -9.05
C LYS A 7 19.06 27.40 -7.81
N GLY A 8 19.62 27.94 -6.73
CA GLY A 8 19.73 27.24 -5.45
C GLY A 8 18.37 26.93 -4.83
N LEU A 9 17.42 27.85 -4.94
CA LEU A 9 16.04 27.66 -4.46
C LEU A 9 15.31 26.55 -5.23
N ARG A 10 15.44 26.50 -6.57
CA ARG A 10 14.85 25.43 -7.40
C ARG A 10 15.48 24.05 -7.12
N MET A 11 16.79 23.99 -6.93
CA MET A 11 17.50 22.75 -6.61
C MET A 11 17.11 22.21 -5.22
N SER A 12 16.94 23.11 -4.25
CA SER A 12 16.52 22.74 -2.89
C SER A 12 15.10 22.17 -2.86
N ILE A 13 14.16 22.77 -3.61
CA ILE A 13 12.79 22.26 -3.72
C ILE A 13 12.78 20.83 -4.29
N CYS A 14 13.58 20.54 -5.32
CA CYS A 14 13.67 19.20 -5.89
C CYS A 14 14.19 18.16 -4.88
N ILE A 15 15.15 18.53 -4.03
CA ILE A 15 15.71 17.63 -3.01
C ILE A 15 14.65 17.32 -1.93
N PHE A 16 13.86 18.31 -1.51
CA PHE A 16 12.77 18.11 -0.55
C PHE A 16 11.62 17.24 -1.12
N ILE A 17 11.28 17.41 -2.41
CA ILE A 17 10.29 16.56 -3.09
C ILE A 17 10.79 15.11 -3.20
N LEU A 18 12.05 14.90 -3.56
CA LEU A 18 12.63 13.55 -3.63
C LEU A 18 12.74 12.89 -2.24
N ALA A 19 13.05 13.66 -1.19
CA ALA A 19 13.13 13.13 0.17
C ALA A 19 11.77 12.72 0.74
N SER A 20 10.69 13.44 0.41
CA SER A 20 9.34 13.11 0.89
C SER A 20 8.74 11.85 0.24
N LEU A 21 9.15 11.53 -0.99
CA LEU A 21 8.76 10.27 -1.66
C LEU A 21 9.36 9.01 -1.01
N ALA A 22 10.45 9.15 -0.25
CA ALA A 22 11.10 8.03 0.44
C ALA A 22 10.40 7.63 1.77
N PHE A 23 9.42 8.41 2.25
CA PHE A 23 8.81 8.20 3.57
C PHE A 23 7.46 7.44 3.53
N GLN A 24 7.05 6.90 2.38
CA GLN A 24 5.82 6.10 2.28
C GLN A 24 6.08 4.62 2.59
N GLY A 25 6.43 4.28 3.83
CA GLY A 25 6.76 2.88 4.14
C GLY A 25 6.91 2.46 5.59
N ILE A 26 6.38 3.21 6.55
CA ILE A 26 6.52 2.85 7.97
C ILE A 26 5.15 2.86 8.66
N ALA A 27 4.42 1.77 8.49
CA ALA A 27 3.32 1.33 9.36
C ALA A 27 3.00 -0.12 8.97
N ALA A 28 2.90 -1.12 9.83
CA ALA A 28 3.10 -1.30 11.26
C ALA A 28 3.07 -2.83 11.48
N ASP A 29 3.75 -3.32 12.52
CA ASP A 29 3.59 -4.67 13.11
C ASP A 29 3.61 -5.87 12.16
N ASP A 30 4.78 -6.49 11.93
CA ASP A 30 5.02 -7.90 11.53
C ASP A 30 4.07 -8.59 10.52
N ALA A 31 3.26 -7.82 9.81
CA ALA A 31 2.28 -8.29 8.88
C ALA A 31 3.00 -8.40 7.55
N VAL A 32 3.39 -9.63 7.22
CA VAL A 32 3.93 -10.02 5.91
C VAL A 32 3.01 -9.57 4.75
N CYS A 33 1.76 -9.20 5.06
CA CYS A 33 0.76 -8.75 4.12
C CYS A 33 0.14 -7.39 4.49
N SER A 34 -0.32 -6.67 3.45
CA SER A 34 -1.08 -5.44 3.53
C SER A 34 -2.55 -5.70 3.90
N PRO A 35 -3.07 -5.01 4.93
CA PRO A 35 -4.45 -5.16 5.39
C PRO A 35 -5.45 -4.51 4.43
N TRP A 36 -6.74 -4.55 4.78
CA TRP A 36 -7.77 -3.89 3.99
C TRP A 36 -7.47 -2.40 3.78
N LEU A 37 -7.64 -1.94 2.53
CA LEU A 37 -7.28 -0.60 2.05
C LEU A 37 -5.79 -0.23 2.15
N GLY A 38 -4.94 -1.16 2.58
CA GLY A 38 -3.49 -1.05 2.50
C GLY A 38 -3.02 -0.99 1.06
N TYR A 39 -1.90 -0.30 0.84
CA TYR A 39 -1.29 -0.20 -0.49
C TYR A 39 -0.80 -1.56 -1.01
N CYS A 40 -0.91 -1.79 -2.31
CA CYS A 40 -0.42 -3.00 -2.96
C CYS A 40 -0.07 -2.75 -4.43
N GLN A 41 0.83 -3.57 -4.96
CA GLN A 41 1.13 -3.62 -6.40
C GLN A 41 0.66 -4.92 -7.05
N VAL A 42 0.74 -6.02 -6.30
CA VAL A 42 0.25 -7.35 -6.69
C VAL A 42 -0.57 -7.96 -5.57
N SER A 43 -1.46 -8.88 -5.93
CA SER A 43 -2.41 -9.50 -5.00
C SER A 43 -1.75 -10.25 -3.85
N ASP A 44 -0.54 -10.77 -4.05
CA ASP A 44 0.20 -11.53 -3.04
C ASP A 44 0.65 -10.66 -1.86
N HIS A 45 0.79 -9.35 -2.06
CA HIS A 45 1.02 -8.42 -0.95
C HIS A 45 -0.18 -8.29 -0.04
N CYS A 46 -1.41 -8.56 -0.51
CA CYS A 46 -2.59 -8.41 0.32
C CYS A 46 -2.79 -9.61 1.26
N CYS A 47 -3.41 -9.36 2.42
CA CYS A 47 -3.75 -10.43 3.35
C CYS A 47 -4.78 -11.40 2.77
N ARG A 48 -4.96 -12.56 3.43
CA ARG A 48 -5.94 -13.55 3.00
C ARG A 48 -7.32 -12.90 2.83
N TYR A 49 -8.05 -13.34 1.80
CA TYR A 49 -9.35 -12.81 1.39
C TYR A 49 -9.33 -11.43 0.71
N LEU A 50 -8.14 -10.84 0.53
CA LEU A 50 -7.97 -9.58 -0.18
C LEU A 50 -7.23 -9.79 -1.51
N ILE A 51 -7.53 -8.92 -2.47
CA ILE A 51 -6.89 -8.83 -3.79
C ILE A 51 -6.44 -7.39 -4.02
N CYS A 52 -5.37 -7.22 -4.80
CA CYS A 52 -4.93 -5.88 -5.15
C CYS A 52 -5.82 -5.31 -6.27
N SER A 53 -6.52 -4.22 -5.96
CA SER A 53 -7.20 -3.42 -6.98
C SER A 53 -6.15 -2.65 -7.77
N SER A 54 -5.95 -3.01 -9.03
CA SER A 54 -4.98 -2.34 -9.92
C SER A 54 -5.33 -0.87 -10.16
N TYR A 55 -6.61 -0.50 -10.11
CA TYR A 55 -7.04 0.88 -10.29
C TYR A 55 -6.69 1.78 -9.10
N THR A 56 -6.89 1.28 -7.87
CA THR A 56 -6.66 2.08 -6.66
C THR A 56 -5.34 1.77 -5.96
N ALA A 57 -4.59 0.77 -6.42
CA ALA A 57 -3.40 0.21 -5.77
C ALA A 57 -3.66 -0.13 -4.29
N LYS A 58 -4.83 -0.70 -3.98
CA LYS A 58 -5.28 -1.01 -2.61
C LYS A 58 -5.84 -2.42 -2.48
N CYS A 59 -5.65 -3.02 -1.31
CA CYS A 59 -6.21 -4.31 -0.97
C CYS A 59 -7.72 -4.20 -0.72
N VAL A 60 -8.49 -4.86 -1.56
CA VAL A 60 -9.96 -4.90 -1.53
C VAL A 60 -10.45 -6.35 -1.38
N PRO A 61 -11.71 -6.57 -0.98
CA PRO A 61 -12.24 -7.92 -0.79
C PRO A 61 -12.23 -8.72 -2.09
N LYS A 62 -11.84 -9.99 -2.03
CA LYS A 62 -12.09 -10.94 -3.12
C LYS A 62 -13.58 -11.18 -3.27
N SER A 63 -14.05 -11.36 -4.51
CA SER A 63 -15.42 -11.80 -4.75
C SER A 63 -15.64 -13.21 -4.16
N TYR A 64 -16.83 -13.44 -3.60
CA TYR A 64 -17.28 -14.75 -3.11
C TYR A 64 -17.14 -15.78 -4.25
N GLY A 65 -16.11 -16.64 -4.19
CA GLY A 65 -15.80 -17.62 -5.23
C GLY A 65 -14.32 -17.74 -5.57
N ILE A 66 -13.50 -16.74 -5.24
CA ILE A 66 -12.03 -16.76 -5.43
C ILE A 66 -11.32 -17.08 -4.11
N LEU A 67 -11.95 -17.91 -3.29
CA LEU A 67 -11.39 -18.38 -2.03
C LEU A 67 -10.63 -19.67 -2.32
N ASP A 68 -9.32 -19.53 -2.47
CA ASP A 68 -8.44 -20.69 -2.60
C ASP A 68 -8.18 -21.29 -1.20
N PRO A 69 -8.61 -22.53 -0.92
CA PRO A 69 -8.33 -23.19 0.36
C PRO A 69 -6.83 -23.41 0.61
N ALA A 70 -6.00 -23.36 -0.42
CA ALA A 70 -4.53 -23.45 -0.30
C ALA A 70 -3.85 -22.11 0.03
N ASP A 71 -4.57 -20.98 0.01
CA ASP A 71 -4.02 -19.66 0.34
C ASP A 71 -3.61 -19.62 1.81
N LYS A 72 -2.32 -19.73 2.13
CA LYS A 72 -1.77 -19.76 3.51
C LYS A 72 -1.47 -18.38 4.11
N ARG A 73 -1.83 -17.29 3.43
CA ARG A 73 -1.51 -15.94 3.90
C ARG A 73 -2.21 -15.63 5.23
N PRO A 74 -1.62 -14.74 6.07
CA PRO A 74 -2.25 -14.38 7.32
C PRO A 74 -3.52 -13.56 7.09
N ILE A 75 -4.43 -13.65 8.06
CA ILE A 75 -5.66 -12.86 8.10
C ILE A 75 -5.30 -11.55 8.82
N GLY A 76 -5.03 -10.48 8.07
CA GLY A 76 -4.70 -9.15 8.61
C GLY A 76 -5.93 -8.26 8.72
N PRO A 77 -5.92 -7.18 9.51
CA PRO A 77 -7.12 -6.42 9.88
C PRO A 77 -7.95 -5.96 8.68
N GLY A 78 -9.27 -6.03 8.84
CA GLY A 78 -10.20 -5.68 7.81
C GLY A 78 -11.63 -5.87 8.26
N PRO A 79 -12.59 -5.48 7.43
CA PRO A 79 -13.96 -5.48 7.85
C PRO A 79 -14.55 -6.82 7.42
N TRP A 80 -14.56 -7.76 8.36
CA TRP A 80 -14.87 -9.17 8.11
C TRP A 80 -16.36 -9.44 7.90
N PHE A 81 -17.11 -8.49 7.37
CA PHE A 81 -18.56 -8.61 7.18
C PHE A 81 -18.97 -9.69 6.17
N TRP A 82 -18.01 -10.31 5.47
CA TRP A 82 -18.19 -11.53 4.67
C TRP A 82 -17.91 -12.84 5.44
N LYS A 83 -17.49 -12.81 6.71
CA LYS A 83 -17.67 -13.96 7.60
C LYS A 83 -19.10 -13.89 8.14
N LYS A 84 -20.05 -14.48 7.42
CA LYS A 84 -21.22 -15.01 8.12
C LYS A 84 -20.76 -16.29 8.82
N GLU A 85 -20.84 -16.25 10.14
CA GLU A 85 -20.86 -17.41 11.04
C GLU A 85 -21.61 -18.62 10.46
#